data_AF-A0A956J3D8-F1
#
_entry.id   AF-A0A956J3D8-F1
#
_cell.length_a   1.000
_cell.length_b   1.000
_cell.length_c   1.000
_cell.angle_alpha   90.00
_cell.angle_beta   90.00
_cell.angle_gamma   90.00
#
_symmetry.space_group_name_H-M   'P 1'
#
loop_
_entity.id
_entity.type
_entity.pdbx_description
1 polymer ?
#
loop_
_entity_poly.entity_id
_entity_poly.type
_entity_poly.pdbx_seq_one_letter_code
_entity_poly.pdbx_strand_id
1 'polypeptide(L)'
;MTPADAPGAEAANVPLTVAAPEEEPQAVPVVSKPGTLSFEARLGHQQLPSGIANRSFVSIEVSAPDTAPGIAKQPLNLAIAIDRSGSMKGVRLTNAVNAARAMVQRLRDGDAVSLVSYNTQTEILADSVTIDGSSRQRVMDAL
;
A
#
# COMPACT_ATOMS: atom_id res chain seq x y z
N MET A 1 27.64 74.46 -13.95
CA MET A 1 26.83 74.07 -15.10
C MET A 1 26.72 72.56 -15.12
N THR A 2 25.62 72.00 -14.60
CA THR A 2 25.08 70.70 -15.04
C THR A 2 24.67 70.81 -16.52
N PRO A 3 24.61 69.72 -17.33
CA PRO A 3 23.89 68.46 -17.06
C PRO A 3 24.76 67.22 -17.44
N ALA A 4 24.37 65.95 -17.43
CA ALA A 4 23.08 65.28 -17.34
C ALA A 4 23.29 63.88 -16.71
N ASP A 5 22.28 63.47 -15.95
CA ASP A 5 22.12 62.16 -15.33
C ASP A 5 21.27 61.25 -16.25
N ALA A 6 21.43 59.94 -16.04
CA ALA A 6 20.62 58.78 -16.45
C ALA A 6 20.78 58.17 -17.87
N PRO A 7 20.39 56.89 -18.10
CA PRO A 7 20.07 55.80 -17.15
C PRO A 7 20.80 54.46 -17.44
N GLY A 8 20.70 53.53 -16.49
CA GLY A 8 21.21 52.18 -16.59
C GLY A 8 20.59 51.33 -17.70
N ALA A 9 21.40 50.44 -18.27
CA ALA A 9 20.93 49.32 -19.06
C ALA A 9 20.76 48.12 -18.11
N GLU A 10 19.56 48.04 -17.53
CA GLU A 10 19.02 46.84 -16.91
C GLU A 10 19.09 45.71 -17.94
N ALA A 11 19.86 44.66 -17.65
CA ALA A 11 19.89 43.46 -18.46
C ALA A 11 18.47 42.87 -18.43
N ALA A 12 17.73 43.04 -19.53
CA ALA A 12 16.39 42.54 -19.71
C ALA A 12 16.38 41.04 -19.38
N ASN A 13 15.70 40.70 -18.29
CA ASN A 13 15.42 39.32 -17.92
C ASN A 13 14.41 38.77 -18.93
N VAL A 14 14.90 38.13 -19.99
CA VAL A 14 14.05 37.40 -20.93
C VAL A 14 13.48 36.21 -20.18
N PRO A 15 12.16 36.09 -19.99
CA PRO A 15 11.61 34.89 -19.39
C PRO A 15 11.86 33.73 -20.37
N LEU A 16 12.72 32.79 -19.97
CA LEU A 16 12.77 31.46 -20.57
C LEU A 16 11.42 30.81 -20.30
N THR A 17 10.49 30.96 -21.24
CA THR A 17 9.33 30.09 -21.33
C THR A 17 9.88 28.72 -21.71
N VAL A 18 10.11 27.88 -20.70
CA VAL A 18 10.32 26.46 -20.90
C VAL A 18 8.95 25.91 -21.28
N ALA A 19 8.71 25.75 -22.58
CA ALA A 19 7.63 24.90 -23.04
C ALA A 19 7.88 23.52 -22.43
N ALA A 20 7.03 23.13 -21.47
CA ALA A 20 6.96 21.74 -21.07
C ALA A 20 6.67 20.93 -22.34
N PRO A 21 7.45 19.90 -22.67
CA PRO A 21 7.08 19.03 -23.77
C PRO A 21 5.72 18.42 -23.40
N GLU A 22 4.71 18.63 -24.26
CA GLU A 22 3.54 17.77 -24.30
C GLU A 22 4.06 16.37 -24.66
N GLU A 23 4.30 15.55 -23.64
CA GLU A 23 4.54 14.13 -23.80
C GLU A 23 3.26 13.49 -24.34
N GLU A 24 3.16 13.39 -25.66
CA GLU A 24 2.21 12.48 -26.30
C GLU A 24 2.41 11.08 -25.68
N PRO A 25 1.34 10.39 -25.24
CA PRO A 25 1.49 9.07 -24.64
C PRO A 25 2.14 8.12 -25.64
N GLN A 26 3.43 7.85 -25.47
CA GLN A 26 4.10 6.82 -26.24
C GLN A 26 3.40 5.50 -25.93
N ALA A 27 3.03 4.74 -26.97
CA ALA A 27 2.39 3.46 -26.82
C ALA A 27 3.31 2.51 -26.03
N VAL A 28 3.05 2.40 -24.74
CA VAL A 28 3.76 1.48 -23.85
C VAL A 28 3.46 0.05 -24.29
N PRO A 29 4.49 -0.80 -24.47
CA PRO A 29 4.27 -2.19 -24.84
C PRO A 29 3.62 -2.92 -23.66
N VAL A 30 2.31 -3.14 -23.75
CA VAL A 30 1.53 -3.93 -22.78
C VAL A 30 1.54 -5.38 -23.21
N VAL A 31 2.04 -6.26 -22.35
CA VAL A 31 1.86 -7.71 -22.47
C VAL A 31 0.83 -8.13 -21.44
N SER A 32 -0.31 -8.66 -21.88
CA SER A 32 -1.37 -9.17 -21.01
C SER A 32 -1.66 -10.64 -21.30
N LYS A 33 -1.84 -11.43 -20.24
CA LYS A 33 -2.25 -12.84 -20.31
C LYS A 33 -3.49 -13.03 -19.42
N PRO A 34 -4.65 -13.39 -19.98
CA PRO A 34 -5.86 -13.63 -19.18
C PRO A 34 -5.72 -14.90 -18.34
N GLY A 35 -6.18 -14.85 -17.09
CA GLY A 35 -6.17 -15.93 -16.10
C GLY A 35 -6.80 -15.47 -14.78
N THR A 36 -6.61 -16.23 -13.70
CA THR A 36 -7.03 -15.81 -12.34
C THR A 36 -6.40 -14.48 -11.92
N LEU A 37 -5.23 -14.18 -12.46
CA LEU A 37 -4.54 -12.90 -12.34
C LEU A 37 -4.23 -12.38 -13.74
N SER A 38 -4.40 -11.08 -13.95
CA SER A 38 -3.95 -10.35 -15.11
C SER A 38 -2.68 -9.59 -14.75
N PHE A 39 -1.73 -9.57 -15.68
CA PHE A 39 -0.47 -8.83 -15.54
C PHE A 39 -0.39 -7.81 -16.66
N GLU A 40 0.05 -6.61 -16.34
CA GLU A 40 0.40 -5.57 -17.31
C GLU A 40 1.80 -5.05 -16.98
N ALA A 41 2.73 -5.17 -17.92
CA ALA A 41 4.08 -4.64 -17.78
C ALA A 41 4.25 -3.37 -18.64
N ARG A 42 4.93 -2.36 -18.11
CA ARG A 42 5.29 -1.13 -18.83
C ARG A 42 6.77 -0.84 -18.64
N LEU A 43 7.49 -0.66 -19.75
CA LEU A 43 8.90 -0.28 -19.74
C LEU A 43 9.03 1.25 -19.72
N GLY A 44 9.88 1.79 -18.84
CA GLY A 44 10.21 3.21 -18.84
C GLY A 44 10.95 3.66 -20.10
N HIS A 45 11.73 2.76 -20.71
CA HIS A 45 12.35 2.97 -22.02
C HIS A 45 12.31 1.67 -22.81
N GLN A 46 11.82 1.73 -24.05
CA GLN A 46 11.76 0.57 -24.94
C GLN A 46 13.14 0.17 -25.49
N GLN A 47 14.06 1.13 -25.58
CA GLN A 47 15.41 0.94 -26.06
C GLN A 47 16.39 1.67 -25.15
N LEU A 48 17.61 1.14 -25.03
CA LEU A 48 18.69 1.76 -24.28
C LEU A 48 19.94 1.86 -25.16
N PRO A 49 20.70 2.96 -25.08
CA PRO A 49 21.97 3.08 -25.78
C PRO A 49 22.95 1.95 -25.42
N SER A 50 23.55 1.33 -26.42
CA SER A 50 24.59 0.33 -26.21
C SER A 50 25.93 0.98 -25.86
N GLY A 51 26.73 0.35 -24.99
CA GLY A 51 28.09 0.78 -24.67
C GLY A 51 28.21 1.82 -23.54
N ILE A 52 27.09 2.25 -22.96
CA ILE A 52 27.03 3.15 -21.80
C ILE A 52 26.17 2.45 -20.73
N ALA A 53 26.56 2.56 -19.46
CA ALA A 53 25.73 2.09 -18.36
C ALA A 53 24.42 2.91 -18.31
N ASN A 54 23.29 2.22 -18.42
CA ASN A 54 21.97 2.84 -18.38
C ASN A 54 21.12 2.19 -17.29
N ARG A 55 20.19 2.98 -16.73
CA ARG A 55 19.17 2.49 -15.80
C ARG A 55 17.80 2.74 -16.40
N SER A 56 16.98 1.71 -16.44
CA SER A 56 15.57 1.81 -16.79
C SER A 56 14.74 1.18 -15.68
N PHE A 57 13.44 1.44 -15.71
CA PHE A 57 12.48 0.91 -14.75
C PHE A 57 11.40 0.13 -15.50
N VAL A 58 10.82 -0.85 -14.83
CA VAL A 58 9.68 -1.61 -15.32
C VAL A 58 8.59 -1.52 -14.27
N SER A 59 7.39 -1.09 -14.68
CA SER A 59 6.20 -1.24 -13.86
C SER A 59 5.53 -2.57 -14.21
N ILE A 60 5.12 -3.32 -13.20
CA ILE A 60 4.30 -4.52 -13.35
C ILE A 60 3.07 -4.33 -12.49
N GLU A 61 1.93 -4.20 -13.14
CA GLU A 61 0.62 -4.19 -12.50
C GLU A 61 0.07 -5.61 -12.48
N VAL A 62 -0.41 -6.04 -11.31
CA VAL A 62 -1.07 -7.33 -11.11
C VAL A 62 -2.49 -7.06 -10.63
N SER A 63 -3.47 -7.51 -11.41
CA SER A 63 -4.88 -7.36 -11.07
C SER A 63 -5.57 -8.72 -11.04
N ALA A 64 -6.65 -8.81 -10.26
CA ALA A 64 -7.52 -9.98 -10.19
C ALA A 64 -8.96 -9.51 -10.44
N PRO A 65 -9.81 -10.31 -11.10
CA PRO A 65 -11.24 -9.99 -11.18
C PRO A 65 -11.87 -10.00 -9.78
N ASP A 66 -12.77 -9.05 -9.51
CA ASP A 66 -13.45 -8.90 -8.19
C ASP A 66 -14.16 -10.17 -7.73
N THR A 67 -14.60 -11.00 -8.68
CA THR A 67 -15.19 -12.31 -8.42
C THR A 67 -14.78 -13.27 -9.52
N ALA A 68 -14.14 -14.37 -9.13
CA ALA A 68 -13.95 -15.52 -10.02
C ALA A 68 -15.11 -16.49 -9.81
N PRO A 69 -16.01 -16.70 -10.80
CA PRO A 69 -17.09 -17.66 -10.68
C PRO A 69 -16.55 -19.05 -10.39
N GLY A 70 -17.08 -19.72 -9.37
CA GLY A 70 -16.72 -21.12 -9.05
C GLY A 70 -15.46 -21.31 -8.19
N ILE A 71 -14.79 -20.24 -7.73
CA ILE A 71 -13.70 -20.37 -6.75
C ILE A 71 -14.25 -20.18 -5.34
N ALA A 72 -14.20 -21.25 -4.54
CA ALA A 72 -14.45 -21.15 -3.10
C ALA A 72 -13.38 -20.26 -2.47
N LYS A 73 -13.79 -19.20 -1.76
CA LYS A 73 -12.86 -18.36 -0.99
C LYS A 73 -12.11 -19.25 -0.01
N GLN A 74 -10.78 -19.24 -0.12
CA GLN A 74 -9.92 -19.94 0.82
C GLN A 74 -10.14 -19.36 2.23
N PRO A 75 -10.18 -20.21 3.27
CA PRO A 75 -10.23 -19.73 4.64
C PRO A 75 -9.07 -18.79 4.94
N LEU A 76 -9.36 -17.66 5.57
CA LEU A 76 -8.34 -16.72 6.01
C LEU A 76 -7.60 -17.30 7.22
N ASN A 77 -6.29 -17.09 7.30
CA ASN A 77 -5.52 -17.31 8.54
C ASN A 77 -4.98 -15.96 9.01
N LEU A 78 -5.56 -15.42 10.08
CA LEU A 78 -5.28 -14.07 10.60
C LEU A 78 -4.55 -14.13 11.95
N ALA A 79 -3.46 -13.40 12.09
CA ALA A 79 -2.83 -13.16 13.39
C ALA A 79 -2.99 -11.69 13.78
N ILE A 80 -3.48 -11.43 14.99
CA ILE A 80 -3.63 -10.07 15.53
C ILE A 80 -2.64 -9.89 16.68
N ALA A 81 -1.74 -8.90 16.55
CA ALA A 81 -0.79 -8.53 17.59
C ALA A 81 -1.16 -7.16 18.17
N ILE A 82 -1.40 -7.06 19.48
CA ILE A 82 -1.78 -5.83 20.18
C ILE A 82 -0.62 -5.32 21.04
N ASP A 83 -0.16 -4.11 20.73
CA ASP A 83 0.84 -3.38 21.52
C ASP A 83 0.24 -2.88 22.85
N ARG A 84 0.85 -3.25 23.97
CA ARG A 84 0.50 -2.81 25.33
C ARG A 84 1.58 -1.96 25.99
N SER A 85 2.45 -1.33 25.21
CA SER A 85 3.46 -0.41 25.70
C SER A 85 2.85 0.83 26.37
N GLY A 86 3.65 1.56 27.15
CA GLY A 86 3.19 2.72 27.91
C GLY A 86 2.55 3.81 27.04
N SER A 87 2.96 3.95 25.77
CA SER A 87 2.40 4.94 24.83
C SER A 87 1.00 4.59 24.33
N MET A 88 0.60 3.32 24.44
CA MET A 88 -0.72 2.84 24.01
C MET A 88 -1.80 3.05 25.07
N LYS A 89 -1.45 3.48 26.29
CA LYS A 89 -2.42 3.67 27.38
C LYS A 89 -3.60 4.56 26.99
N GLY A 90 -4.76 4.28 27.61
CA GLY A 90 -6.00 5.02 27.39
C GLY A 90 -6.62 4.72 26.02
N VAL A 91 -7.03 5.78 25.32
CA VAL A 91 -7.85 5.68 24.10
C VAL A 91 -7.19 4.86 22.99
N ARG A 92 -5.85 4.89 22.86
CA ARG A 92 -5.14 4.14 21.80
C ARG A 92 -5.31 2.64 21.96
N LEU A 93 -5.11 2.11 23.17
CA LEU A 93 -5.33 0.70 23.47
C LEU A 93 -6.81 0.33 23.32
N THR A 94 -7.73 1.16 23.82
CA THR A 94 -9.17 0.93 23.63
C THR A 94 -9.54 0.82 22.15
N ASN A 95 -9.01 1.72 21.31
CA ASN A 95 -9.26 1.68 19.87
C ASN A 95 -8.63 0.45 19.21
N ALA A 96 -7.42 0.05 19.63
CA ALA A 96 -6.77 -1.16 19.12
C ALA A 96 -7.58 -2.42 19.44
N VAL A 97 -8.06 -2.54 20.67
CA VAL A 97 -8.94 -3.64 21.12
C VAL A 97 -10.26 -3.62 20.34
N ASN A 98 -10.90 -2.46 20.18
CA ASN A 98 -12.13 -2.34 19.40
C ASN A 98 -11.93 -2.72 17.92
N ALA A 99 -10.81 -2.33 17.33
CA ALA A 99 -10.46 -2.71 15.96
C ALA A 99 -10.23 -4.23 15.84
N ALA A 100 -9.53 -4.83 16.81
CA ALA A 100 -9.35 -6.28 16.88
C ALA A 100 -10.69 -7.02 16.98
N ARG A 101 -11.59 -6.56 17.87
CA ARG A 101 -12.96 -7.10 17.99
C ARG A 101 -13.71 -6.99 16.67
N ALA A 102 -13.66 -5.84 16.01
CA ALA A 102 -14.31 -5.64 14.72
C ALA A 102 -13.73 -6.56 13.61
N MET A 103 -12.43 -6.86 13.63
CA MET A 103 -11.81 -7.82 12.71
C MET A 103 -12.31 -9.23 12.97
N VAL A 104 -12.29 -9.69 14.22
CA VAL A 104 -12.77 -11.03 14.61
C VAL A 104 -14.25 -11.21 14.27
N GLN A 105 -15.08 -10.17 14.46
CA GLN A 105 -16.50 -10.21 14.12
C GLN A 105 -16.76 -10.43 12.62
N ARG A 106 -15.85 -9.98 11.76
CA ARG A 106 -15.96 -10.06 10.30
C ARG A 106 -15.41 -11.38 9.72
N LEU A 107 -14.73 -12.18 10.55
CA LEU A 107 -14.28 -13.51 10.17
C LEU A 107 -15.47 -14.43 9.94
N ARG A 108 -15.35 -15.24 8.89
CA ARG A 108 -16.33 -16.25 8.51
C ARG A 108 -16.06 -17.51 9.29
N ASP A 109 -17.09 -18.36 9.39
CA ASP A 109 -16.88 -19.69 9.91
C ASP A 109 -15.92 -20.46 8.97
N GLY A 110 -14.94 -21.14 9.58
CA GLY A 110 -13.84 -21.80 8.86
C GLY A 110 -12.55 -20.98 8.76
N ASP A 111 -12.59 -19.65 8.92
CA ASP A 111 -11.38 -18.82 9.03
C ASP A 111 -10.63 -19.16 10.33
N ALA A 112 -9.32 -18.96 10.38
CA ALA A 112 -8.52 -19.13 11.58
C ALA A 112 -8.04 -17.78 12.14
N VAL A 113 -8.01 -17.64 13.46
CA VAL A 113 -7.45 -16.46 14.13
C VAL A 113 -6.57 -16.83 15.31
N SER A 114 -5.48 -16.09 15.49
CA SER A 114 -4.68 -16.07 16.72
C SER A 114 -4.56 -14.65 17.26
N LEU A 115 -4.48 -14.54 18.59
CA LEU A 115 -4.38 -13.25 19.28
C LEU A 115 -3.17 -13.24 20.21
N VAL A 116 -2.35 -12.22 20.05
CA VAL A 116 -1.14 -12.01 20.82
C VAL A 116 -1.12 -10.59 21.35
N SER A 117 -0.74 -10.42 22.61
CA SER A 117 -0.40 -9.10 23.14
C SER A 117 1.09 -9.03 23.43
N TYR A 118 1.68 -7.84 23.24
CA TYR A 118 3.11 -7.67 23.44
C TYR A 118 3.45 -6.34 24.12
N ASN A 119 4.49 -6.38 24.94
CA ASN A 119 5.25 -5.23 25.42
C ASN A 119 6.70 -5.66 25.70
N THR A 120 7.15 -5.65 26.95
CA THR A 120 8.38 -6.31 27.40
C THR A 120 8.32 -7.83 27.25
N GLN A 121 7.15 -8.43 27.42
CA GLN A 121 6.92 -9.85 27.21
C GLN A 121 5.77 -10.05 26.21
N THR A 122 5.75 -11.23 25.59
CA THR A 122 4.68 -11.64 24.67
C THR A 122 3.74 -12.59 25.39
N GLU A 123 2.45 -12.35 25.27
CA GLU A 123 1.39 -13.18 25.85
C GLU A 123 0.44 -13.62 24.73
N ILE A 124 0.21 -14.93 24.62
CA ILE A 124 -0.79 -15.48 23.71
C ILE A 124 -2.14 -15.39 24.43
N LEU A 125 -3.02 -14.53 23.93
CA LEU A 125 -4.36 -14.35 24.48
C LEU A 125 -5.33 -15.41 23.92
N ALA A 126 -5.09 -15.85 22.68
CA ALA A 126 -5.77 -16.99 22.06
C ALA A 126 -4.83 -17.69 21.09
N ASP A 127 -4.68 -19.01 21.24
CA ASP A 127 -4.03 -19.86 20.24
C ASP A 127 -4.74 -19.75 18.88
N SER A 128 -4.10 -20.24 17.82
CA SER A 128 -4.75 -20.29 16.50
C SER A 128 -5.97 -21.21 16.56
N VAL A 129 -7.15 -20.62 16.43
CA VAL A 129 -8.43 -21.34 16.45
C VAL A 129 -9.20 -21.10 15.17
N THR A 130 -9.81 -22.15 14.64
CA THR A 130 -10.82 -22.01 13.60
C THR A 130 -12.08 -21.38 14.18
N ILE A 131 -12.60 -20.39 13.48
CA ILE A 131 -13.79 -19.64 13.82
C ILE A 131 -15.04 -20.48 13.54
N ASP A 132 -15.87 -20.58 14.57
CA ASP A 132 -17.22 -21.11 14.58
C ASP A 132 -18.07 -20.25 15.55
N GLY A 133 -19.33 -20.63 15.76
CA GLY A 133 -20.23 -19.89 16.65
C GLY A 133 -19.74 -19.78 18.11
N SER A 134 -19.05 -20.80 18.61
CA SER A 134 -18.55 -20.86 20.00
C SER A 134 -17.15 -20.27 20.15
N SER A 135 -16.24 -20.58 19.21
CA SER A 135 -14.86 -20.13 19.27
C SER A 135 -14.75 -18.63 19.06
N ARG A 136 -15.63 -18.04 18.22
CA ARG A 136 -15.70 -16.59 18.03
C ARG A 136 -15.93 -15.85 19.35
N GLN A 137 -16.88 -16.30 20.17
CA GLN A 137 -17.13 -15.67 21.46
C GLN A 137 -15.94 -15.81 22.40
N ARG A 138 -15.31 -16.99 22.46
CA ARG A 138 -14.10 -17.21 23.27
C ARG A 138 -12.96 -16.28 22.87
N VAL A 139 -12.74 -16.06 21.57
CA VAL A 139 -11.73 -15.11 21.08
C VAL A 139 -12.08 -13.68 21.45
N MET A 140 -13.37 -13.30 21.38
CA MET A 140 -13.85 -11.97 21.76
C MET A 140 -13.69 -11.69 23.26
N ASP A 141 -13.86 -12.70 24.11
CA ASP A 141 -13.71 -12.59 25.56
C ASP A 141 -12.24 -12.44 25.99
N ALA A 142 -11.30 -12.85 25.12
CA ALA A 142 -9.85 -12.72 25.36
C ALA A 142 -9.28 -11.31 25.05
N LEU A 143 -10.07 -10.42 24.43
CA LEU A 143 -9.69 -9.07 24.01
C LEU A 143 -10.03 -7.99 25.05
#